data_AF-N0B0F5-F1
#
_entry.id   AF-N0B0F5-F1
#
_cell.length_a   1.000
_cell.length_b   1.000
_cell.length_c   1.000
_cell.angle_alpha   90.00
_cell.angle_beta   90.00
_cell.angle_gamma   90.00
#
_symmetry.space_group_name_H-M   'P 1'
#
loop_
_entity.id
_entity.type
_entity.pdbx_description
1 polymer ?
#
loop_
_entity_poly.entity_id
_entity_poly.type
_entity_poly.pdbx_seq_one_letter_code
_entity_poly.pdbx_strand_id
1 'polypeptide(L)'
;MMFCGRGMMDMLLKNKEVDFYQIKSVSLGRLSPNNVSGFFWGGFVLSTVTTIVAFAGISTEISTFMTLMVLLSLFLWVFQFFFTLFFTMRKIAYKFQRLLSVYLSLIGFKVSIDFYQAFFGVCEVFNSPSYIKTTGTILFLGGIILLIISTMRAVRRVKQGELRKEGRGLYNFQNSKGYVSVPIIFGVTMLGGAAARFFSDMSTDITALAILFFAVLLQYSVAMALPEFFLLTYCKFRFESFKVKMPK
;
A
#
# COMPACT_ATOMS: atom_id res chain seq x y z
N MET A 1 22.38 0.64 -4.80
CA MET A 1 20.99 0.29 -5.20
C MET A 1 20.31 1.44 -5.98
N MET A 2 20.98 1.99 -7.01
CA MET A 2 20.53 3.21 -7.73
C MET A 2 20.33 2.99 -9.25
N PHE A 3 20.59 1.78 -9.76
CA PHE A 3 20.54 1.46 -11.19
C PHE A 3 19.18 0.94 -11.69
N CYS A 4 18.25 0.56 -10.82
CA CYS A 4 16.96 -0.02 -11.26
C CYS A 4 15.93 1.04 -11.68
N GLY A 5 15.96 2.24 -11.08
CA GLY A 5 15.00 3.31 -11.35
C GLY A 5 15.13 3.94 -12.74
N ARG A 6 16.37 4.18 -13.21
CA ARG A 6 16.62 4.83 -14.51
C ARG A 6 16.20 3.95 -15.69
N GLY A 7 16.55 2.67 -15.66
CA GLY A 7 16.11 1.71 -16.67
C GLY A 7 14.59 1.52 -16.68
N MET A 8 13.93 1.51 -15.53
CA MET A 8 12.47 1.38 -15.45
C MET A 8 11.75 2.59 -16.04
N MET A 9 12.26 3.80 -15.78
CA MET A 9 11.72 5.02 -16.35
C MET A 9 11.93 5.08 -17.87
N ASP A 10 13.14 4.77 -18.35
CA ASP A 10 13.48 4.73 -19.78
C ASP A 10 12.66 3.69 -20.55
N MET A 11 12.30 2.57 -19.90
CA MET A 11 11.42 1.55 -20.47
C MET A 11 9.98 2.03 -20.65
N LEU A 12 9.46 2.85 -19.73
CA LEU A 12 8.12 3.41 -19.85
C LEU A 12 8.06 4.55 -20.89
N LEU A 13 9.16 5.31 -21.05
CA LEU A 13 9.26 6.46 -21.95
C LEU A 13 9.10 6.11 -23.44
N LYS A 14 9.10 4.83 -23.85
CA LYS A 14 8.91 4.39 -25.24
C LYS A 14 7.46 4.01 -25.60
N ASN A 15 6.58 3.89 -24.61
CA ASN A 15 5.22 3.34 -24.82
C ASN A 15 4.21 4.43 -25.23
N LYS A 16 3.20 4.04 -26.02
CA LYS A 16 2.14 4.91 -26.53
C LYS A 16 0.94 4.93 -25.58
N GLU A 17 0.10 5.96 -25.67
CA GLU A 17 -1.09 6.10 -24.83
C GLU A 17 -2.03 4.88 -24.91
N VAL A 18 -2.13 4.26 -26.09
CA VAL A 18 -2.96 3.07 -26.37
C VAL A 18 -2.58 1.87 -25.48
N ASP A 19 -1.33 1.81 -25.03
CA ASP A 19 -0.83 0.74 -24.16
C ASP A 19 -1.40 0.82 -22.73
N PHE A 20 -2.04 1.94 -22.37
CA PHE A 20 -2.58 2.21 -21.03
C PHE A 20 -4.11 2.29 -21.00
N TYR A 21 -4.80 1.69 -21.97
CA TYR A 21 -6.26 1.75 -22.08
C TYR A 21 -6.98 1.34 -20.78
N GLN A 22 -6.54 0.24 -20.14
CA GLN A 22 -7.15 -0.21 -18.88
C GLN A 22 -6.90 0.74 -17.70
N ILE A 23 -5.73 1.38 -17.65
CA ILE A 23 -5.45 2.39 -16.61
C ILE A 23 -6.32 3.63 -16.84
N LYS A 24 -6.60 3.97 -18.10
CA LYS A 24 -7.50 5.08 -18.48
C LYS A 24 -8.94 4.81 -18.04
N SER A 25 -9.47 3.60 -18.25
CA SER A 25 -10.83 3.25 -17.81
C SER A 25 -10.97 3.30 -16.29
N VAL A 26 -9.98 2.80 -15.55
CA VAL A 26 -9.95 2.90 -14.07
C VAL A 26 -9.86 4.36 -13.62
N SER A 27 -9.01 5.17 -14.26
CA SER A 27 -8.87 6.60 -13.99
C SER A 27 -10.18 7.38 -14.21
N LEU A 28 -11.01 6.95 -15.16
CA LEU A 28 -12.29 7.61 -15.46
C LEU A 28 -13.42 7.12 -14.54
N GLY A 29 -13.33 5.91 -14.00
CA GLY A 29 -14.30 5.34 -13.08
C GLY A 29 -13.93 5.56 -11.60
N ARG A 30 -13.32 4.52 -11.02
CA ARG A 30 -13.03 4.45 -9.56
C ARG A 30 -11.96 5.42 -9.09
N LEU A 31 -10.97 5.73 -9.93
CA LEU A 31 -9.88 6.66 -9.61
C LEU A 31 -10.09 8.06 -10.21
N SER A 32 -11.35 8.40 -10.50
CA SER A 32 -11.71 9.73 -10.96
C SER A 32 -11.54 10.76 -9.84
N PRO A 33 -11.23 12.04 -10.15
CA PRO A 33 -11.08 13.09 -9.13
C PRO A 33 -12.29 13.25 -8.21
N ASN A 34 -13.50 12.85 -8.66
CA ASN A 34 -14.70 12.85 -7.83
C ASN A 34 -14.73 11.70 -6.82
N ASN A 35 -14.36 10.48 -7.25
CA ASN A 35 -14.54 9.25 -6.46
C ASN A 35 -13.34 8.93 -5.56
N VAL A 36 -12.15 9.48 -5.86
CA VAL A 36 -10.93 9.26 -5.08
C VAL A 36 -11.02 9.83 -3.65
N SER A 37 -11.86 10.84 -3.43
CA SER A 37 -12.05 11.46 -2.10
C SER A 37 -12.47 10.43 -1.03
N GLY A 38 -13.30 9.45 -1.39
CA GLY A 38 -13.71 8.38 -0.49
C GLY A 38 -12.55 7.49 -0.05
N PHE A 39 -11.58 7.24 -0.94
CA PHE A 39 -10.37 6.49 -0.59
C PHE A 39 -9.48 7.26 0.40
N PHE A 40 -9.38 8.58 0.27
CA PHE A 40 -8.60 9.39 1.22
C PHE A 40 -9.23 9.42 2.61
N TRP A 41 -10.54 9.65 2.70
CA TRP A 41 -11.25 9.60 3.98
C TRP A 41 -11.22 8.21 4.60
N GLY A 42 -11.43 7.15 3.80
CA GLY A 42 -11.31 5.77 4.27
C GLY A 42 -9.92 5.44 4.80
N GLY A 43 -8.88 5.83 4.04
CA GLY A 43 -7.49 5.71 4.49
C GLY A 43 -7.21 6.50 5.76
N PHE A 44 -7.74 7.73 5.88
CA PHE A 44 -7.56 8.56 7.07
C PHE A 44 -8.22 7.97 8.31
N VAL A 45 -9.45 7.46 8.21
CA VAL A 45 -10.12 6.79 9.33
C VAL A 45 -9.32 5.56 9.78
N LEU A 46 -8.88 4.73 8.83
CA LEU A 46 -8.04 3.57 9.15
C LEU A 46 -6.73 3.98 9.83
N SER A 47 -6.01 4.94 9.28
CA SER A 47 -4.78 5.50 9.86
C SER A 47 -5.00 6.08 11.26
N THR A 48 -6.18 6.66 11.51
CA THR A 48 -6.54 7.20 12.83
C THR A 48 -6.71 6.08 13.85
N VAL A 49 -7.45 5.03 13.50
CA VAL A 49 -7.67 3.86 14.38
C VAL A 49 -6.35 3.19 14.73
N THR A 50 -5.49 2.92 13.74
CA THR A 50 -4.19 2.28 13.99
C THR A 50 -3.26 3.15 14.82
N THR A 51 -3.29 4.47 14.60
CA THR A 51 -2.52 5.43 15.40
C THR A 51 -2.99 5.44 16.85
N ILE A 52 -4.30 5.48 17.11
CA ILE A 52 -4.85 5.41 18.48
C ILE A 52 -4.42 4.11 19.18
N VAL A 53 -4.50 2.97 18.49
CA VAL A 53 -4.04 1.68 19.04
C VAL A 53 -2.55 1.70 19.36
N ALA A 54 -1.72 2.29 18.47
CA ALA A 54 -0.29 2.46 18.73
C ALA A 54 0.01 3.43 19.88
N PHE A 55 -0.84 4.45 20.11
CA PHE A 55 -0.76 5.37 21.24
C PHE A 55 -1.14 4.72 22.56
N ALA A 56 -2.18 3.88 22.58
CA ALA A 56 -2.47 3.02 23.73
C ALA A 56 -1.29 2.07 24.04
N GLY A 57 -0.43 1.86 23.04
CA GLY A 57 0.88 1.20 23.09
C GLY A 57 1.92 1.78 24.07
N ILE A 58 1.76 3.05 24.45
CA ILE A 58 2.77 3.84 25.15
C ILE A 58 2.67 3.58 26.66
N SER A 59 3.57 2.74 27.19
CA SER A 59 3.77 2.54 28.63
C SER A 59 4.92 3.42 29.16
N THR A 60 5.28 3.30 30.45
CA THR A 60 6.35 4.12 31.07
C THR A 60 7.77 3.74 30.64
N GLU A 61 7.97 2.55 30.07
CA GLU A 61 9.27 2.07 29.58
C GLU A 61 9.19 1.74 28.08
N ILE A 62 9.28 2.77 27.23
CA ILE A 62 9.13 2.65 25.78
C ILE A 62 10.49 2.49 25.12
N SER A 63 10.60 1.60 24.13
CA SER A 63 11.80 1.57 23.30
C SER A 63 11.95 2.85 22.47
N THR A 64 13.20 3.29 22.24
CA THR A 64 13.48 4.45 21.37
C THR A 64 12.92 4.26 19.96
N PHE A 65 12.86 3.02 19.49
CA PHE A 65 12.25 2.64 18.21
C PHE A 65 10.76 2.97 18.16
N MET A 66 9.99 2.61 19.18
CA MET A 66 8.56 2.87 19.22
C MET A 66 8.23 4.36 19.34
N THR A 67 8.98 5.09 20.16
CA THR A 67 8.85 6.55 20.26
C THR A 67 9.05 7.22 18.91
N LEU A 68 10.10 6.82 18.16
CA LEU A 68 10.38 7.37 16.84
C LEU A 68 9.31 6.98 15.82
N MET A 69 8.86 5.72 15.84
CA MET A 69 7.82 5.24 14.93
C MET A 69 6.49 5.97 15.16
N VAL A 70 6.06 6.15 16.41
CA VAL A 70 4.83 6.87 16.76
C VAL A 70 4.93 8.34 16.36
N LEU A 71 6.06 9.00 16.64
CA LEU A 71 6.28 10.40 16.25
C LEU A 71 6.20 10.59 14.72
N LEU A 72 6.88 9.73 13.95
CA LEU A 72 6.83 9.74 12.50
C LEU A 72 5.41 9.51 12.00
N SER A 73 4.68 8.59 12.64
CA SER A 73 3.32 8.25 12.26
C SER A 73 2.33 9.38 12.54
N LEU A 74 2.46 10.08 13.68
CA LEU A 74 1.71 11.31 13.96
C LEU A 74 1.97 12.38 12.92
N PHE A 75 3.24 12.63 12.60
CA PHE A 75 3.61 13.61 11.59
C PHE A 75 2.96 13.30 10.24
N LEU A 76 3.03 12.04 9.81
CA LEU A 76 2.38 11.56 8.59
C LEU A 76 0.84 11.62 8.67
N TRP A 77 0.26 11.39 9.84
CA TRP A 77 -1.19 11.49 10.06
C TRP A 77 -1.69 12.93 9.94
N VAL A 78 -0.99 13.88 10.56
CA VAL A 78 -1.29 15.32 10.42
C VAL A 78 -1.15 15.76 8.96
N PHE A 79 -0.06 15.34 8.30
CA PHE A 79 0.13 15.59 6.87
C PHE A 79 -1.01 15.00 6.03
N GLN A 80 -1.41 13.75 6.30
CA GLN A 80 -2.52 13.10 5.61
C GLN A 80 -3.85 13.84 5.82
N PHE A 81 -4.12 14.32 7.03
CA PHE A 81 -5.31 15.11 7.33
C PHE A 81 -5.38 16.38 6.46
N PHE A 82 -4.31 17.17 6.44
CA PHE A 82 -4.26 18.41 5.65
C PHE A 82 -4.48 18.15 4.15
N PHE A 83 -3.80 17.14 3.59
CA PHE A 83 -3.96 16.82 2.16
C PHE A 83 -5.32 16.22 1.82
N THR A 84 -5.91 15.42 2.72
CA THR A 84 -7.27 14.88 2.55
C THR A 84 -8.30 16.01 2.52
N LEU A 85 -8.20 16.98 3.43
CA LEU A 85 -9.05 18.18 3.42
C LEU A 85 -8.86 18.99 2.14
N PHE A 86 -7.60 19.23 1.75
CA PHE A 86 -7.26 19.98 0.54
C PHE A 86 -7.86 19.36 -0.73
N PHE A 87 -7.78 18.03 -0.87
CA PHE A 87 -8.29 17.30 -2.03
C PHE A 87 -9.77 16.90 -1.96
N THR A 88 -10.44 17.10 -0.82
CA THR A 88 -11.89 16.95 -0.71
C THR A 88 -12.62 17.98 -1.59
N MET A 89 -12.02 19.16 -1.79
CA MET A 89 -12.56 20.19 -2.68
C MET A 89 -12.43 19.78 -4.15
N ARG A 90 -13.56 19.47 -4.81
CA ARG A 90 -13.59 19.02 -6.23
C ARG A 90 -12.79 19.94 -7.15
N LYS A 91 -12.96 21.27 -7.02
CA LYS A 91 -12.22 22.26 -7.85
C LYS A 91 -10.70 22.08 -7.76
N ILE A 92 -10.18 21.80 -6.57
CA ILE A 92 -8.76 21.59 -6.31
C ILE A 92 -8.32 20.23 -6.87
N ALA A 93 -9.10 19.17 -6.64
CA ALA A 93 -8.82 17.84 -7.17
C ALA A 93 -8.73 17.82 -8.71
N TYR A 94 -9.61 18.55 -9.41
CA TYR A 94 -9.57 18.69 -10.86
C TYR A 94 -8.41 19.57 -11.36
N LYS A 95 -8.05 20.63 -10.61
CA LYS A 95 -6.93 21.52 -10.96
C LYS A 95 -5.57 20.84 -10.76
N PHE A 96 -5.41 20.08 -9.68
CA PHE A 96 -4.14 19.48 -9.27
C PHE A 96 -4.10 17.95 -9.42
N GLN A 97 -4.58 17.42 -10.56
CA GLN A 97 -4.70 15.97 -10.78
C GLN A 97 -3.37 15.19 -10.73
N ARG A 98 -2.25 15.84 -11.07
CA ARG A 98 -0.90 15.24 -10.96
C ARG A 98 -0.50 15.04 -9.50
N LEU A 99 -0.73 16.05 -8.67
CA LEU A 99 -0.45 15.99 -7.24
C LEU A 99 -1.40 15.01 -6.55
N LEU A 100 -2.67 15.00 -6.96
CA LEU A 100 -3.69 14.05 -6.50
C LEU A 100 -3.26 12.59 -6.73
N SER A 101 -2.71 12.24 -7.90
CA SER A 101 -2.28 10.87 -8.17
C SER A 101 -1.03 10.48 -7.38
N VAL A 102 -0.07 11.41 -7.20
CA VAL A 102 1.09 11.18 -6.33
C VAL A 102 0.62 10.93 -4.91
N TYR A 103 -0.28 11.78 -4.40
CA TYR A 103 -0.84 11.63 -3.07
C TYR A 103 -1.61 10.32 -2.90
N LEU A 104 -2.37 9.88 -3.90
CA LEU A 104 -3.02 8.57 -3.90
C LEU A 104 -2.03 7.42 -3.75
N SER A 105 -0.91 7.44 -4.48
CA SER A 105 0.14 6.44 -4.32
C SER A 105 0.76 6.46 -2.92
N LEU A 106 0.99 7.65 -2.36
CA LEU A 106 1.54 7.82 -1.01
C LEU A 106 0.58 7.30 0.08
N ILE A 107 -0.71 7.61 0.00
CA ILE A 107 -1.72 7.12 0.96
C ILE A 107 -1.89 5.61 0.84
N GLY A 108 -1.94 5.07 -0.38
CA GLY A 108 -1.96 3.62 -0.57
C GLY A 108 -0.78 2.94 0.12
N PHE A 109 0.43 3.49 -0.03
CA PHE A 109 1.63 2.95 0.60
C PHE A 109 1.57 3.07 2.13
N LYS A 110 1.23 4.25 2.65
CA LYS A 110 1.11 4.51 4.09
C LYS A 110 0.10 3.57 4.75
N VAL A 111 -1.11 3.45 4.20
CA VAL A 111 -2.17 2.56 4.72
C VAL A 111 -1.70 1.10 4.77
N SER A 112 -0.82 0.67 3.86
CA SER A 112 -0.22 -0.67 3.89
C SER A 112 0.71 -0.93 5.08
N ILE A 113 1.28 0.13 5.66
CA ILE A 113 2.27 0.07 6.74
C ILE A 113 1.65 0.41 8.10
N ASP A 114 0.61 1.23 8.14
CA ASP A 114 -0.01 1.74 9.37
C ASP A 114 -0.48 0.62 10.34
N PHE A 115 -0.85 -0.56 9.84
CA PHE A 115 -1.21 -1.69 10.71
C PHE A 115 -0.01 -2.33 11.43
N TYR A 116 1.19 -2.25 10.86
CA TYR A 116 2.40 -2.72 11.55
C TYR A 116 2.77 -1.82 12.72
N GLN A 117 2.47 -0.52 12.63
CA GLN A 117 2.63 0.40 13.75
C GLN A 117 1.76 -0.02 14.95
N ALA A 118 0.49 -0.32 14.71
CA ALA A 118 -0.42 -0.83 15.73
C ALA A 118 0.05 -2.18 16.30
N PHE A 119 0.51 -3.08 15.42
CA PHE A 119 1.06 -4.38 15.82
C PHE A 119 2.24 -4.24 16.80
N PHE A 120 3.25 -3.43 16.46
CA PHE A 120 4.40 -3.23 17.34
C PHE A 120 4.00 -2.52 18.65
N GLY A 121 3.01 -1.62 18.60
CA GLY A 121 2.41 -1.00 19.79
C GLY A 121 1.86 -2.03 20.77
N VAL A 122 1.03 -2.93 20.27
CA VAL A 122 0.45 -4.03 21.07
C VAL A 122 1.53 -4.99 21.55
N CYS A 123 2.54 -5.28 20.73
CA CYS A 123 3.64 -6.14 21.16
C CYS A 123 4.43 -5.59 22.34
N GLU A 124 4.56 -4.26 22.47
CA GLU A 124 5.22 -3.65 23.64
C GLU A 124 4.32 -3.67 24.88
N VAL A 125 3.04 -3.30 24.75
CA VAL A 125 2.10 -3.28 25.88
C VAL A 125 1.96 -4.65 26.53
N PHE A 126 1.78 -5.68 25.72
CA PHE A 126 1.56 -7.04 26.21
C PHE A 126 2.86 -7.83 26.39
N ASN A 127 4.02 -7.16 26.27
CA ASN A 127 5.35 -7.75 26.32
C ASN A 127 5.43 -9.06 25.51
N SER A 128 4.96 -8.99 24.26
CA SER A 128 4.83 -10.17 23.39
C SER A 128 6.20 -10.83 23.16
N PRO A 129 6.23 -12.17 23.04
CA PRO A 129 7.45 -12.91 22.78
C PRO A 129 8.26 -12.38 21.60
N SER A 130 9.60 -12.50 21.70
CA SER A 130 10.53 -12.04 20.66
C SER A 130 10.28 -12.66 19.29
N TYR A 131 9.81 -13.91 19.23
CA TYR A 131 9.49 -14.58 17.97
C TYR A 131 8.32 -13.91 17.22
N ILE A 132 7.30 -13.41 17.92
CA ILE A 132 6.16 -12.72 17.29
C ILE A 132 6.64 -11.43 16.63
N LYS A 133 7.42 -10.63 17.38
CA LYS A 133 8.04 -9.40 16.88
C LYS A 133 8.92 -9.68 15.66
N THR A 134 9.73 -10.74 15.71
CA THR A 134 10.62 -11.14 14.61
C THR A 134 9.82 -11.55 13.37
N THR A 135 8.77 -12.37 13.53
CA THR A 135 7.89 -12.76 12.44
C THR A 135 7.20 -11.55 11.82
N GLY A 136 6.72 -10.61 12.64
CA GLY A 136 6.13 -9.36 12.15
C GLY A 136 7.11 -8.53 11.32
N THR A 137 8.36 -8.39 11.75
CA THR A 137 9.40 -7.69 10.98
C THR A 137 9.71 -8.38 9.65
N ILE A 138 9.80 -9.71 9.63
CA ILE A 138 10.05 -10.48 8.40
C ILE A 138 8.89 -10.33 7.42
N LEU A 139 7.65 -10.39 7.90
CA LEU A 139 6.44 -10.23 7.09
C LEU A 139 6.31 -8.80 6.53
N PHE A 140 6.63 -7.80 7.35
CA PHE A 140 6.68 -6.40 6.92
C PHE A 140 7.67 -6.20 5.75
N LEU A 141 8.89 -6.71 5.89
CA LEU A 141 9.91 -6.66 4.83
C LEU A 141 9.48 -7.47 3.61
N GLY A 142 8.87 -8.64 3.81
CA GLY A 142 8.30 -9.48 2.75
C GLY A 142 7.25 -8.74 1.91
N GLY A 143 6.35 -7.99 2.54
CA GLY A 143 5.37 -7.15 1.85
C GLY A 143 5.99 -6.00 1.07
N ILE A 144 7.07 -5.38 1.56
CA ILE A 144 7.82 -4.36 0.81
C ILE A 144 8.47 -4.97 -0.43
N ILE A 145 9.12 -6.13 -0.28
CA ILE A 145 9.73 -6.86 -1.40
C ILE A 145 8.65 -7.22 -2.44
N LEU A 146 7.48 -7.67 -2.00
CA LEU A 146 6.35 -7.95 -2.86
C LEU A 146 5.91 -6.73 -3.66
N LEU A 147 5.78 -5.56 -3.01
CA LEU A 147 5.42 -4.33 -3.68
C LEU A 147 6.40 -3.98 -4.81
N ILE A 148 7.70 -4.14 -4.56
CA ILE A 148 8.75 -3.90 -5.57
C ILE A 148 8.58 -4.86 -6.75
N ILE A 149 8.45 -6.17 -6.47
CA ILE A 149 8.28 -7.20 -7.51
C ILE A 149 6.99 -6.96 -8.32
N SER A 150 5.88 -6.66 -7.65
CA SER A 150 4.59 -6.35 -8.29
C SER A 150 4.67 -5.11 -9.18
N THR A 151 5.39 -4.08 -8.74
CA THR A 151 5.63 -2.87 -9.53
C THR A 151 6.46 -3.18 -10.78
N MET A 152 7.56 -3.93 -10.65
CA MET A 152 8.37 -4.36 -11.79
C MET A 152 7.56 -5.19 -12.80
N ARG A 153 6.72 -6.10 -12.29
CA ARG A 153 5.82 -6.92 -13.12
C ARG A 153 4.80 -6.06 -13.86
N ALA A 154 4.20 -5.08 -13.19
CA ALA A 154 3.26 -4.16 -13.81
C ALA A 154 3.90 -3.44 -15.01
N VAL A 155 5.12 -2.91 -14.85
CA VAL A 155 5.87 -2.26 -15.94
C VAL A 155 6.17 -3.22 -17.09
N ARG A 156 6.56 -4.47 -16.79
CA ARG A 156 6.79 -5.49 -17.84
C ARG A 156 5.51 -5.81 -18.62
N ARG A 157 4.35 -5.85 -17.96
CA ARG A 157 3.05 -6.09 -18.61
C ARG A 157 2.60 -4.95 -19.51
N VAL A 158 2.88 -3.70 -19.13
CA VAL A 158 2.68 -2.54 -20.02
C VAL A 158 3.45 -2.78 -21.33
N LYS A 159 4.73 -3.17 -21.25
CA LYS A 159 5.58 -3.42 -22.42
C LYS A 159 5.05 -4.55 -23.30
N GLN A 160 4.50 -5.60 -22.71
CA GLN A 160 3.92 -6.73 -23.43
C GLN A 160 2.59 -6.39 -24.12
N GLY A 161 2.07 -5.17 -23.95
CA GLY A 161 0.79 -4.75 -24.52
C GLY A 161 -0.42 -5.33 -23.78
N GLU A 162 -0.22 -5.94 -22.62
CA GLU A 162 -1.29 -6.60 -21.85
C GLU A 162 -2.31 -5.61 -21.28
N LEU A 163 -2.00 -4.32 -21.23
CA LEU A 163 -2.90 -3.24 -20.76
C LEU A 163 -3.67 -2.54 -21.88
N ARG A 164 -3.51 -2.98 -23.14
CA ARG A 164 -4.32 -2.54 -24.29
C ARG A 164 -5.76 -3.03 -24.17
N LYS A 165 -6.65 -2.52 -25.04
CA LYS A 165 -8.08 -2.86 -25.06
C LYS A 165 -8.36 -4.37 -25.20
N GLU A 166 -7.50 -5.08 -25.92
CA GLU A 166 -7.57 -6.55 -26.13
C GLU A 166 -6.58 -7.33 -25.25
N GLY A 167 -5.83 -6.65 -24.38
CA GLY A 167 -4.82 -7.25 -23.51
C GLY A 167 -5.43 -7.88 -22.26
N ARG A 168 -4.70 -8.82 -21.64
CA ARG A 168 -5.19 -9.62 -20.49
C ARG A 168 -5.22 -8.87 -19.16
N GLY A 169 -4.68 -7.65 -19.12
CA GLY A 169 -4.70 -6.74 -17.99
C GLY A 169 -3.73 -7.04 -16.86
N LEU A 170 -3.77 -6.19 -15.82
CA LEU A 170 -2.86 -6.28 -14.67
C LEU A 170 -3.14 -7.54 -13.82
N TYR A 171 -4.41 -7.93 -13.72
CA TYR A 171 -4.91 -8.97 -12.81
C TYR A 171 -5.02 -10.37 -13.42
N ASN A 172 -4.63 -10.60 -14.68
CA ASN A 172 -4.63 -11.97 -15.19
C ASN A 172 -3.49 -12.78 -14.54
N PHE A 173 -3.84 -13.56 -13.52
CA PHE A 173 -2.91 -14.39 -12.74
C PHE A 173 -2.67 -15.78 -13.34
N GLN A 174 -3.40 -16.18 -14.38
CA GLN A 174 -3.31 -17.52 -14.97
C GLN A 174 -1.93 -17.82 -15.59
N ASN A 175 -1.29 -16.82 -16.22
CA ASN A 175 0.07 -16.96 -16.78
C ASN A 175 1.20 -16.70 -15.77
N SER A 176 0.88 -16.42 -14.51
CA SER A 176 1.84 -15.95 -13.51
C SER A 176 1.55 -16.54 -12.14
N LYS A 177 1.18 -17.82 -12.10
CA LYS A 177 0.78 -18.54 -10.88
C LYS A 177 1.81 -18.36 -9.76
N GLY A 178 3.10 -18.49 -10.07
CA GLY A 178 4.20 -18.32 -9.09
C GLY A 178 4.26 -16.94 -8.42
N TYR A 179 3.92 -15.86 -9.12
CA TYR A 179 4.01 -14.51 -8.55
C TYR A 179 2.91 -14.20 -7.54
N VAL A 180 1.80 -14.94 -7.58
CA VAL A 180 0.70 -14.81 -6.61
C VAL A 180 0.79 -15.91 -5.57
N SER A 181 1.13 -17.14 -5.96
CA SER A 181 1.19 -18.26 -5.04
C SER A 181 2.36 -18.15 -4.07
N VAL A 182 3.55 -17.73 -4.51
CA VAL A 182 4.73 -17.67 -3.63
C VAL A 182 4.50 -16.74 -2.43
N PRO A 183 4.00 -15.51 -2.60
CA PRO A 183 3.75 -14.64 -1.45
C PRO A 183 2.60 -15.10 -0.55
N ILE A 184 1.56 -15.70 -1.13
CA ILE A 184 0.46 -16.26 -0.34
C ILE A 184 0.97 -17.43 0.50
N ILE A 185 1.69 -18.37 -0.11
CA ILE A 185 2.29 -19.51 0.59
C ILE A 185 3.25 -19.00 1.67
N PHE A 186 4.11 -18.03 1.35
CA PHE A 186 5.03 -17.44 2.32
C PHE A 186 4.28 -16.81 3.50
N GLY A 187 3.27 -15.97 3.23
CA GLY A 187 2.48 -15.32 4.28
C GLY A 187 1.74 -16.33 5.16
N VAL A 188 1.08 -17.33 4.54
CA VAL A 188 0.34 -18.38 5.25
C VAL A 188 1.29 -19.25 6.08
N THR A 189 2.43 -19.67 5.54
CA THR A 189 3.40 -20.49 6.28
C THR A 189 4.01 -19.74 7.46
N MET A 190 4.37 -18.47 7.28
CA MET A 190 4.93 -17.65 8.37
C MET A 190 3.89 -17.37 9.46
N LEU A 191 2.66 -17.00 9.08
CA LEU A 191 1.57 -16.77 10.04
C LEU A 191 1.16 -18.06 10.74
N GLY A 192 1.06 -19.18 10.01
CA GLY A 192 0.73 -20.49 10.56
C GLY A 192 1.80 -20.99 11.53
N GLY A 193 3.08 -20.81 11.22
CA GLY A 193 4.18 -21.13 12.11
C GLY A 193 4.18 -20.28 13.38
N ALA A 194 3.91 -18.97 13.26
CA ALA A 194 3.77 -18.09 14.42
C ALA A 194 2.57 -18.47 15.29
N ALA A 195 1.42 -18.78 14.67
CA ALA A 195 0.21 -19.22 15.37
C ALA A 195 0.42 -20.56 16.09
N ALA A 196 1.06 -21.54 15.43
CA ALA A 196 1.34 -22.84 16.04
C ALA A 196 2.22 -22.71 17.30
N ARG A 197 3.26 -21.87 17.22
CA ARG A 197 4.13 -21.59 18.37
C ARG A 197 3.41 -20.78 19.46
N PHE A 198 2.52 -19.87 19.08
CA PHE A 198 1.69 -19.13 20.00
C PHE A 198 0.75 -20.04 20.81
N PHE A 199 0.07 -20.97 20.14
CA PHE A 199 -0.82 -21.93 20.80
C PHE A 199 -0.05 -22.97 21.65
N SER A 200 1.21 -23.28 21.32
CA SER A 200 2.02 -24.19 22.14
C SER A 200 2.51 -23.54 23.43
N ASP A 201 2.74 -22.23 23.44
CA ASP A 201 3.33 -21.52 24.59
C ASP A 201 2.31 -21.20 25.71
N MET A 202 1.03 -21.61 25.58
CA MET A 202 -0.07 -21.27 26.50
C MET A 202 -0.17 -19.76 26.82
N SER A 203 0.30 -18.87 25.94
CA SER A 203 0.19 -17.43 26.12
C SER A 203 -1.24 -16.97 25.82
N THR A 204 -1.85 -16.21 26.74
CA THR A 204 -3.28 -15.89 26.73
C THR A 204 -3.67 -14.71 25.82
N ASP A 205 -2.73 -13.96 25.24
CA ASP A 205 -3.06 -12.76 24.47
C ASP A 205 -2.92 -12.91 22.94
N ILE A 206 -4.04 -13.29 22.31
CA ILE A 206 -4.18 -13.45 20.86
C ILE A 206 -4.16 -12.12 20.08
N THR A 207 -4.20 -10.98 20.78
CA THR A 207 -4.40 -9.65 20.17
C THR A 207 -3.28 -9.30 19.20
N ALA A 208 -2.01 -9.53 19.59
CA ALA A 208 -0.86 -9.26 18.74
C ALA A 208 -0.89 -10.10 17.45
N LEU A 209 -1.27 -11.38 17.54
CA LEU A 209 -1.38 -12.29 16.40
C LEU A 209 -2.52 -11.87 15.46
N ALA A 210 -3.67 -11.46 16.02
CA ALA A 210 -4.81 -10.99 15.24
C ALA A 210 -4.48 -9.71 14.45
N ILE A 211 -3.83 -8.73 15.09
CA ILE A 211 -3.43 -7.50 14.41
C ILE A 211 -2.37 -7.80 13.34
N LEU A 212 -1.42 -8.70 13.61
CA LEU A 212 -0.44 -9.13 12.62
C LEU A 212 -1.11 -9.76 11.39
N PHE A 213 -2.11 -10.61 11.60
CA PHE A 213 -2.87 -11.21 10.50
C PHE A 213 -3.52 -10.14 9.61
N PHE A 214 -4.19 -9.15 10.21
CA PHE A 214 -4.76 -8.01 9.47
C PHE A 214 -3.69 -7.17 8.76
N ALA A 215 -2.55 -6.94 9.41
CA ALA A 215 -1.42 -6.20 8.82
C ALA A 215 -0.90 -6.88 7.54
N VAL A 216 -0.69 -8.20 7.59
CA VAL A 216 -0.23 -8.99 6.44
C VAL A 216 -1.26 -8.98 5.32
N LEU A 217 -2.52 -9.30 5.65
CA LEU A 217 -3.60 -9.34 4.66
C LEU A 217 -3.74 -8.01 3.92
N LEU A 218 -3.74 -6.91 4.66
CA LEU A 218 -3.89 -5.59 4.08
C LEU A 218 -2.66 -5.23 3.24
N GLN A 219 -1.44 -5.39 3.78
CA GLN A 219 -0.22 -5.03 3.08
C GLN A 219 -0.05 -5.80 1.77
N TYR A 220 -0.28 -7.11 1.78
CA TYR A 220 -0.13 -7.96 0.60
C TYR A 220 -1.21 -7.65 -0.46
N SER A 221 -2.43 -7.37 -0.01
CA SER A 221 -3.53 -6.96 -0.90
C SER A 221 -3.25 -5.61 -1.55
N VAL A 222 -2.82 -4.63 -0.75
CA VAL A 222 -2.45 -3.30 -1.24
C VAL A 222 -1.24 -3.39 -2.17
N ALA A 223 -0.23 -4.19 -1.85
CA ALA A 223 0.97 -4.31 -2.68
C ALA A 223 0.71 -4.94 -4.07
N MET A 224 -0.43 -5.63 -4.26
CA MET A 224 -0.92 -6.05 -5.58
C MET A 224 -1.64 -4.92 -6.34
N ALA A 225 -2.34 -4.03 -5.64
CA ALA A 225 -3.13 -2.94 -6.23
C ALA A 225 -2.30 -1.65 -6.47
N LEU A 226 -1.33 -1.35 -5.62
CA LEU A 226 -0.54 -0.12 -5.61
C LEU A 226 0.25 0.12 -6.93
N PRO A 227 0.76 -0.90 -7.65
CA PRO A 227 1.34 -0.71 -8.97
C PRO A 227 0.40 -0.01 -9.98
N GLU A 228 -0.91 -0.22 -9.85
CA GLU A 228 -1.92 0.47 -10.67
C GLU A 228 -1.91 1.98 -10.42
N PHE A 229 -1.73 2.39 -9.15
CA PHE A 229 -1.63 3.80 -8.77
C PHE A 229 -0.33 4.43 -9.28
N PHE A 230 0.78 3.70 -9.23
CA PHE A 230 2.05 4.17 -9.80
C PHE A 230 1.98 4.38 -11.31
N LEU A 231 1.37 3.42 -12.04
CA LEU A 231 1.15 3.56 -13.47
C LEU A 231 0.20 4.72 -13.79
N LEU A 232 -0.85 4.92 -13.01
CA LEU A 232 -1.76 6.06 -13.16
C LEU A 232 -1.03 7.40 -13.00
N THR A 233 -0.22 7.51 -11.95
CA THR A 233 0.61 8.70 -11.70
C THR A 233 1.51 8.96 -12.91
N TYR A 234 2.20 7.94 -13.41
CA TYR A 234 3.02 8.06 -14.62
C TYR A 234 2.20 8.58 -15.83
N CYS A 235 1.03 7.98 -16.09
CA CYS A 235 0.17 8.38 -17.21
C CYS A 235 -0.31 9.83 -17.11
N LYS A 236 -0.68 10.33 -15.92
CA LYS A 236 -1.12 11.72 -15.73
C LYS A 236 -0.01 12.77 -15.87
N PHE A 237 1.23 12.39 -15.60
CA PHE A 237 2.38 13.25 -15.86
C PHE A 237 2.71 13.31 -17.35
N ARG A 238 2.57 12.18 -18.06
CA ARG A 238 3.00 12.05 -19.46
C ARG A 238 1.93 12.41 -20.50
N PHE A 239 0.66 12.08 -20.27
CA PHE A 239 -0.41 12.23 -21.27
C PHE A 239 -1.49 13.21 -20.77
N GLU A 240 -1.74 14.26 -21.55
CA GLU A 240 -2.79 15.26 -21.25
C GLU A 240 -4.21 14.68 -21.31
N SER A 241 -4.42 13.66 -22.13
CA SER A 241 -5.68 12.93 -22.28
C SER A 241 -6.12 12.15 -21.04
N PHE A 242 -5.21 11.94 -20.07
CA PHE A 242 -5.51 11.38 -18.76
C PHE A 242 -5.99 12.45 -17.77
N LYS A 243 -5.92 13.73 -18.13
CA LYS A 243 -6.47 14.82 -17.32
C LYS A 243 -7.94 15.01 -17.67
N VAL A 244 -8.80 14.73 -16.70
CA VAL A 244 -10.25 14.84 -16.87
C VAL A 244 -10.66 16.29 -16.68
N LYS A 245 -11.43 16.87 -17.60
CA LYS A 245 -12.01 18.20 -17.38
C LYS A 245 -13.18 18.10 -16.40
N MET A 246 -13.34 19.12 -15.56
CA MET A 246 -14.47 19.19 -14.63
C MET A 246 -15.79 19.19 -15.44
N PRO A 247 -16.74 18.28 -15.18
CA PRO A 247 -18.07 18.39 -15.75
C PRO A 247 -18.69 19.70 -15.25
N LYS A 248 -19.23 20.49 -16.17
CA LYS A 248 -19.88 21.78 -15.86
C LYS A 248 -21.13 21.55 -15.03
#